data_AF-A0A7W8K7S6-F1
#
_entry.id   AF-A0A7W8K7S6-F1
#
_cell.length_a   1.000
_cell.length_b   1.000
_cell.length_c   1.000
_cell.angle_alpha   90.00
_cell.angle_beta   90.00
_cell.angle_gamma   90.00
#
_symmetry.space_group_name_H-M   'P 1'
#
loop_
_entity.id
_entity.type
_entity.pdbx_description
1 polymer ?
#
loop_
_entity_poly.entity_id
_entity_poly.type
_entity_poly.pdbx_seq_one_letter_code
_entity_poly.pdbx_strand_id
1 'polypeptide(L)'
;MRLTTIALTATTLFASLSLHAAPMPTQEQINAAVQAGVAKQKSSVPIPVKVTSLLGCQQAQEPEFKDQVVCLVGMSAGMRDGFTVLPLRQEGDSWVGVERKHAKFAGPAPAEAQALIRAWAKQEVANNPELAKDQQMQEAQTTMQVKAINDCDVNRKTGYLECATVLSVPGRPDDIQTELKFALEKAGWRYVPR
;
A
#
# COMPACT_ATOMS: atom_id res chain seq x y z
N MET A 1 -46.55 38.74 -40.48
CA MET A 1 -46.39 37.38 -39.89
C MET A 1 -45.45 36.58 -40.79
N ARG A 2 -44.20 36.35 -40.38
CA ARG A 2 -43.32 35.29 -40.88
C ARG A 2 -42.17 35.11 -39.88
N LEU A 3 -41.94 33.84 -39.51
CA LEU A 3 -41.06 33.33 -38.49
C LEU A 3 -39.58 33.45 -38.87
N THR A 4 -38.70 33.52 -37.87
CA THR A 4 -37.45 32.74 -37.86
C THR A 4 -36.89 32.66 -36.44
N THR A 5 -37.12 31.53 -35.77
CA THR A 5 -36.48 31.17 -34.49
C THR A 5 -35.31 30.26 -34.83
N ILE A 6 -34.08 30.70 -34.60
CA ILE A 6 -32.87 29.87 -34.75
C ILE A 6 -32.61 29.22 -33.39
N ALA A 7 -32.85 27.92 -33.27
CA ALA A 7 -32.44 27.13 -32.13
C ALA A 7 -30.97 26.70 -32.32
N LEU A 8 -30.07 27.24 -31.52
CA LEU A 8 -28.69 26.77 -31.41
C LEU A 8 -28.68 25.48 -30.55
N THR A 9 -28.57 24.33 -31.19
CA THR A 9 -28.22 23.07 -30.52
C THR A 9 -26.72 23.05 -30.24
N ALA A 10 -26.33 23.29 -28.99
CA ALA A 10 -24.98 23.06 -28.52
C ALA A 10 -24.78 21.56 -28.20
N THR A 11 -24.12 20.83 -29.08
CA THR A 11 -23.66 19.45 -28.81
C THR A 11 -22.45 19.52 -27.88
N THR A 12 -22.66 19.26 -26.59
CA THR A 12 -21.57 19.00 -25.63
C THR A 12 -21.02 17.59 -25.86
N LEU A 13 -19.89 17.49 -26.55
CA LEU A 13 -19.07 16.28 -26.60
C LEU A 13 -18.36 16.11 -25.25
N PHE A 14 -18.96 15.31 -24.35
CA PHE A 14 -18.24 14.80 -23.19
C PHE A 14 -17.27 13.71 -23.66
N ALA A 15 -16.00 14.08 -23.83
CA ALA A 15 -14.93 13.11 -23.98
C ALA A 15 -14.76 12.38 -22.64
N SER A 16 -15.30 11.17 -22.54
CA SER A 16 -15.02 10.24 -21.45
C SER A 16 -13.56 9.78 -21.57
N LEU A 17 -12.66 10.50 -20.91
CA LEU A 17 -11.29 10.04 -20.69
C LEU A 17 -11.37 8.80 -19.78
N SER A 18 -11.28 7.62 -20.38
CA SER A 18 -10.96 6.40 -19.64
C SER A 18 -9.61 6.61 -18.98
N LEU A 19 -9.63 6.91 -17.69
CA LEU A 19 -8.46 6.90 -16.83
C LEU A 19 -7.98 5.44 -16.77
N HIS A 20 -7.14 5.04 -17.72
CA HIS A 20 -6.52 3.73 -17.74
C HIS A 20 -5.58 3.69 -16.55
N ALA A 21 -6.06 3.14 -15.43
CA ALA A 21 -5.19 2.76 -14.33
C ALA A 21 -4.06 1.91 -14.94
N ALA A 22 -2.81 2.32 -14.72
CA ALA A 22 -1.69 1.57 -15.23
C ALA A 22 -1.83 0.12 -14.75
N PRO A 23 -1.63 -0.87 -15.64
CA PRO A 23 -1.85 -2.26 -15.29
C PRO A 23 -0.98 -2.62 -14.09
N MET A 24 -1.53 -3.38 -13.15
CA MET A 24 -0.76 -3.97 -12.06
C MET A 24 -0.37 -5.40 -12.47
N PRO A 25 0.85 -5.86 -12.15
CA PRO A 25 1.29 -7.20 -12.52
C PRO A 25 0.50 -8.27 -11.77
N THR A 26 0.12 -9.34 -12.46
CA THR A 26 -0.43 -10.54 -11.81
C THR A 26 0.67 -11.37 -11.14
N GLN A 27 0.32 -12.27 -10.23
CA GLN A 27 1.30 -13.14 -9.58
C GLN A 27 2.10 -14.00 -10.60
N GLU A 28 1.47 -14.44 -11.69
CA GLU A 28 2.13 -15.15 -12.79
C GLU A 28 3.16 -14.27 -13.49
N GLN A 29 2.82 -13.01 -13.77
CA GLN A 29 3.75 -12.04 -14.38
C GLN A 29 4.92 -11.72 -13.45
N ILE A 30 4.69 -11.62 -12.14
CA ILE A 30 5.75 -11.43 -11.14
C ILE A 30 6.66 -12.66 -11.10
N ASN A 31 6.09 -13.88 -11.10
CA ASN A 31 6.88 -15.12 -11.17
C ASN A 31 7.79 -15.14 -12.40
N ALA A 32 7.26 -14.78 -13.57
CA ALA A 32 8.04 -14.70 -14.80
C ALA A 32 9.17 -13.65 -14.70
N ALA A 33 8.87 -12.47 -14.15
CA ALA A 33 9.86 -11.41 -13.94
C ALA A 33 11.01 -11.86 -13.01
N VAL A 34 10.68 -12.53 -11.91
CA VAL A 34 11.66 -13.07 -10.95
C VAL A 34 12.52 -14.15 -11.59
N GLN A 35 11.91 -15.11 -12.31
CA GLN A 35 12.66 -16.16 -12.99
C GLN A 35 13.60 -15.61 -14.07
N ALA A 36 13.13 -14.62 -14.84
CA ALA A 36 13.95 -13.93 -15.84
C ALA A 36 15.12 -13.19 -15.18
N GLY A 37 14.90 -12.54 -14.03
CA GLY A 37 15.95 -11.89 -13.25
C GLY A 37 16.99 -12.86 -12.72
N VAL A 38 16.57 -14.01 -12.17
CA VAL A 38 17.45 -15.07 -11.66
C VAL A 38 18.26 -15.70 -12.78
N ALA A 39 17.65 -15.95 -13.94
CA ALA A 39 18.35 -16.50 -15.11
C ALA A 39 19.47 -15.58 -15.63
N LYS A 40 19.35 -14.25 -15.43
CA LYS A 40 20.40 -13.28 -15.75
C LYS A 40 21.54 -13.28 -14.73
N GLN A 41 21.33 -13.76 -13.50
CA GLN A 41 22.38 -13.87 -12.51
C GLN A 41 23.30 -15.05 -12.85
N LYS A 42 24.53 -14.76 -13.28
CA LYS A 42 25.58 -15.76 -13.53
C LYS A 42 26.17 -16.27 -12.20
N SER A 43 25.37 -16.91 -11.36
CA SER A 43 25.87 -17.59 -10.15
C SER A 43 26.39 -18.99 -10.50
N SER A 44 27.53 -19.38 -9.91
CA SER A 44 28.10 -20.73 -10.04
C SER A 44 27.29 -21.80 -9.29
N VAL A 45 26.41 -21.38 -8.38
CA VAL A 45 25.48 -22.24 -7.65
C VAL A 45 24.07 -21.69 -7.85
N PRO A 46 23.18 -22.40 -8.58
CA PRO A 46 21.81 -21.96 -8.80
C PRO A 46 21.03 -22.07 -7.48
N ILE A 47 20.63 -20.92 -6.92
CA ILE A 47 19.71 -20.86 -5.79
C ILE A 47 18.29 -20.76 -6.37
N PRO A 48 17.38 -21.70 -6.06
CA PRO A 48 16.00 -21.58 -6.50
C PRO A 48 15.35 -20.39 -5.79
N VAL A 49 14.84 -19.44 -6.58
CA VAL A 49 14.07 -18.30 -6.08
C VAL A 49 12.64 -18.44 -6.58
N LYS A 50 11.66 -18.30 -5.67
CA LYS A 50 10.24 -18.44 -5.96
C LYS A 50 9.44 -17.37 -5.23
N VAL A 51 8.43 -16.82 -5.91
CA VAL A 51 7.38 -16.04 -5.25
C VAL A 51 6.38 -16.99 -4.62
N THR A 52 6.20 -16.90 -3.31
CA THR A 52 5.30 -17.75 -2.54
C THR A 52 3.94 -17.10 -2.33
N SER A 53 3.88 -15.77 -2.31
CA SER A 53 2.64 -15.01 -2.20
C SER A 53 2.77 -13.60 -2.78
N LEU A 54 1.64 -13.02 -3.17
CA LEU A 54 1.49 -11.60 -3.52
C LEU A 54 0.46 -10.99 -2.57
N LEU A 55 0.86 -10.00 -1.77
CA LEU A 55 -0.04 -9.27 -0.86
C LEU A 55 -0.70 -8.08 -1.56
N GLY A 56 0.02 -7.43 -2.47
CA GLY A 56 -0.53 -6.37 -3.31
C GLY A 56 0.55 -5.60 -4.04
N CYS A 57 0.14 -4.80 -5.02
CA CYS A 57 0.99 -3.90 -5.78
C CYS A 57 0.42 -2.50 -5.76
N GLN A 58 1.30 -1.51 -5.81
CA GLN A 58 0.93 -0.11 -5.94
C GLN A 58 1.97 0.63 -6.77
N GLN A 59 1.63 1.85 -7.20
CA GLN A 59 2.60 2.71 -7.86
C GLN A 59 3.71 3.11 -6.90
N ALA A 60 4.95 3.20 -7.40
CA ALA A 60 6.03 3.78 -6.63
C ALA A 60 5.69 5.25 -6.31
N GLN A 61 5.89 5.65 -5.05
CA GLN A 61 5.56 7.00 -4.61
C GLN A 61 6.66 8.01 -4.95
N GLU A 62 7.89 7.53 -5.13
CA GLU A 62 9.02 8.40 -5.40
C GLU A 62 8.92 8.97 -6.83
N PRO A 63 9.03 10.31 -7.01
CA PRO A 63 8.83 10.96 -8.31
C PRO A 63 9.76 10.47 -9.43
N GLU A 64 10.90 9.91 -9.06
CA GLU A 64 11.92 9.34 -9.95
C GLU A 64 11.56 7.96 -10.51
N PHE A 65 10.54 7.29 -9.95
CA PHE A 65 10.13 5.92 -10.32
C PHE A 65 8.67 5.84 -10.80
N LYS A 66 8.15 6.89 -11.44
CA LYS A 66 6.74 6.99 -11.90
C LYS A 66 6.30 5.91 -12.89
N ASP A 67 7.24 5.27 -13.57
CA ASP A 67 7.01 4.17 -14.51
C ASP A 67 7.11 2.78 -13.82
N GLN A 68 7.30 2.76 -12.50
CA GLN A 68 7.50 1.54 -11.72
C GLN A 68 6.37 1.32 -10.73
N VAL A 69 6.06 0.05 -10.54
CA VAL A 69 5.21 -0.42 -9.45
C VAL A 69 6.09 -1.09 -8.40
N VAL A 70 5.62 -1.09 -7.17
CA VAL A 70 6.21 -1.85 -6.06
C VAL A 70 5.19 -2.87 -5.58
N CYS A 71 5.61 -4.13 -5.50
CA CYS A 71 4.76 -5.23 -5.05
C CYS A 71 5.29 -5.82 -3.75
N LEU A 72 4.41 -5.97 -2.76
CA LEU A 72 4.72 -6.66 -1.52
C LEU A 72 4.51 -8.16 -1.72
N VAL A 73 5.61 -8.91 -1.69
CA VAL A 73 5.62 -10.33 -2.05
C VAL A 73 6.28 -11.17 -0.97
N GLY A 74 5.75 -12.37 -0.74
CA GLY A 74 6.48 -13.43 -0.07
C GLY A 74 7.41 -14.10 -1.07
N MET A 75 8.68 -14.27 -0.71
CA MET A 75 9.68 -14.92 -1.54
C MET A 75 10.45 -15.97 -0.75
N SER A 76 10.82 -17.03 -1.45
CA SER A 76 11.71 -18.08 -0.99
C SER A 76 12.97 -18.07 -1.85
N ALA A 77 14.14 -18.06 -1.22
CA ALA A 77 15.45 -18.19 -1.87
C ALA A 77 16.26 -19.26 -1.14
N GLY A 78 16.25 -20.50 -1.65
CA GLY A 78 16.78 -21.66 -0.94
C GLY A 78 16.04 -21.90 0.38
N MET A 79 16.75 -21.86 1.51
CA MET A 79 16.16 -21.99 2.85
C MET A 79 15.67 -20.67 3.45
N ARG A 80 15.78 -19.56 2.71
CA ARG A 80 15.44 -18.22 3.21
C ARG A 80 14.07 -17.81 2.69
N ASP A 81 13.08 -17.90 3.56
CA ASP A 81 11.75 -17.34 3.30
C ASP A 81 11.60 -15.97 3.92
N GLY A 82 10.83 -15.10 3.29
CA GLY A 82 10.45 -13.82 3.86
C GLY A 82 9.71 -12.91 2.90
N PHE A 83 9.12 -11.87 3.45
CA PHE A 83 8.47 -10.81 2.70
C PHE A 83 9.47 -9.73 2.28
N THR A 84 9.26 -9.18 1.09
CA THR A 84 10.06 -8.08 0.54
C THR A 84 9.22 -7.21 -0.38
N VAL A 85 9.72 -6.00 -0.65
CA VAL A 85 9.20 -5.13 -1.72
C VAL A 85 9.95 -5.44 -3.01
N LEU A 86 9.20 -5.81 -4.05
CA LEU A 86 9.73 -6.07 -5.38
C LEU A 86 9.32 -4.93 -6.33
N PRO A 87 10.26 -4.06 -6.71
CA PRO A 87 10.03 -3.05 -7.74
C PRO A 87 10.03 -3.70 -9.15
N LEU A 88 9.04 -3.34 -9.94
CA LEU A 88 8.83 -3.86 -11.28
C LEU A 88 8.56 -2.70 -12.25
N ARG A 89 9.03 -2.85 -13.48
CA ARG A 89 8.70 -1.95 -14.58
C ARG A 89 8.09 -2.73 -15.73
N GLN A 90 7.12 -2.11 -16.39
CA GLN A 90 6.54 -2.67 -17.59
C GLN A 90 7.45 -2.39 -18.79
N GLU A 91 7.85 -3.43 -19.52
CA GLU A 91 8.59 -3.37 -20.76
C GLU A 91 7.80 -4.11 -21.86
N GLY A 92 7.10 -3.34 -22.69
CA GLY A 92 6.11 -3.89 -23.64
C GLY A 92 4.99 -4.63 -22.91
N ASP A 93 4.79 -5.90 -23.25
CA ASP A 93 3.77 -6.76 -22.64
C ASP A 93 4.28 -7.54 -21.41
N SER A 94 5.53 -7.31 -21.00
CA SER A 94 6.18 -8.03 -19.90
C SER A 94 6.52 -7.12 -18.73
N TRP A 95 6.62 -7.72 -17.54
CA TRP A 95 7.16 -7.05 -16.35
C TRP A 95 8.58 -7.52 -16.10
N VAL A 96 9.45 -6.59 -15.72
CA VAL A 96 10.84 -6.89 -15.37
C VAL A 96 11.16 -6.37 -13.98
N GLY A 97 11.97 -7.13 -13.23
CA GLY A 97 12.54 -6.69 -11.96
C GLY A 97 13.52 -5.54 -12.18
N VAL A 98 13.36 -4.48 -11.37
CA VAL A 98 14.27 -3.33 -11.36
C VAL A 98 15.15 -3.42 -10.12
N GLU A 99 16.43 -3.07 -10.22
CA GLU A 99 17.29 -3.03 -9.04
C GLU A 99 17.02 -1.75 -8.24
N ARG A 100 16.46 -1.89 -7.03
CA ARG A 100 16.37 -0.82 -6.03
C ARG A 100 16.72 -1.36 -4.65
N LYS A 101 17.80 -0.82 -4.05
CA LYS A 101 18.31 -1.30 -2.75
C LYS A 101 17.35 -1.06 -1.58
N HIS A 102 16.55 0.00 -1.64
CA HIS A 102 15.64 0.41 -0.58
C HIS A 102 14.25 0.72 -1.15
N ALA A 103 13.73 -0.16 -2.00
CA ALA A 103 12.35 -0.03 -2.46
C ALA A 103 11.39 -0.01 -1.26
N LYS A 104 10.58 1.04 -1.17
CA LYS A 104 9.58 1.19 -0.12
C LYS A 104 8.21 0.78 -0.63
N PHE A 105 7.36 0.34 0.29
CA PHE A 105 5.95 0.08 0.03
C PHE A 105 5.17 0.97 0.98
N ALA A 106 4.34 1.83 0.43
CA ALA A 106 3.58 2.78 1.23
C ALA A 106 2.53 2.07 2.08
N GLY A 107 2.35 2.58 3.30
CA GLY A 107 1.26 2.21 4.18
C GLY A 107 -0.08 2.84 3.75
N PRO A 108 -1.13 2.63 4.57
CA PRO A 108 -2.42 3.27 4.36
C PRO A 108 -2.30 4.80 4.37
N ALA A 109 -3.22 5.48 3.70
CA ALA A 109 -3.33 6.93 3.79
C ALA A 109 -3.64 7.36 5.25
N PRO A 110 -3.23 8.55 5.72
CA PRO A 110 -3.46 8.98 7.10
C PRO A 110 -4.94 8.89 7.56
N ALA A 111 -5.88 9.31 6.69
CA ALA A 111 -7.31 9.20 6.99
C ALA A 111 -7.79 7.74 7.09
N GLU A 112 -7.25 6.86 6.26
CA GLU A 112 -7.54 5.42 6.31
C GLU A 112 -6.95 4.78 7.57
N ALA A 113 -5.67 5.06 7.88
CA ALA A 113 -5.03 4.62 9.12
C ALA A 113 -5.83 5.04 10.36
N GLN A 114 -6.29 6.28 10.42
CA GLN A 114 -7.13 6.79 11.49
C GLN A 114 -8.46 6.02 11.59
N ALA A 115 -9.10 5.71 10.45
CA ALA A 115 -10.33 4.93 10.43
C ALA A 115 -10.10 3.50 10.93
N LEU A 116 -8.98 2.86 10.56
CA LEU A 116 -8.62 1.51 11.01
C LEU A 116 -8.39 1.46 12.51
N ILE A 117 -7.66 2.42 13.08
CA ILE A 117 -7.41 2.49 14.53
C ILE A 117 -8.73 2.71 15.29
N ARG A 118 -9.60 3.60 14.78
CA ARG A 118 -10.93 3.84 15.38
C ARG A 118 -11.80 2.60 15.32
N ALA A 119 -11.80 1.89 14.19
CA ALA A 119 -12.57 0.66 14.03
C ALA A 119 -12.10 -0.41 15.01
N TRP A 120 -10.78 -0.60 15.12
CA TRP A 120 -10.17 -1.49 16.12
C TRP A 120 -10.58 -1.09 17.54
N ALA A 121 -10.40 0.17 17.94
CA ALA A 121 -10.70 0.63 19.29
C ALA A 121 -12.18 0.47 19.65
N LYS A 122 -13.10 0.70 18.70
CA LYS A 122 -14.54 0.45 18.89
C LYS A 122 -14.84 -1.03 19.08
N GLN A 123 -14.19 -1.89 18.30
CA GLN A 123 -14.38 -3.33 18.40
C GLN A 123 -13.86 -3.88 19.74
N GLU A 124 -12.71 -3.41 20.21
CA GLU A 124 -12.18 -3.79 21.52
C GLU A 124 -13.11 -3.37 22.67
N VAL A 125 -13.68 -2.15 22.62
CA VAL A 125 -14.68 -1.73 23.61
C VAL A 125 -15.97 -2.53 23.52
N ALA A 126 -16.41 -2.91 22.32
CA ALA A 126 -17.57 -3.79 22.16
C ALA A 126 -17.32 -5.18 22.76
N ASN A 127 -16.08 -5.70 22.65
CA ASN A 127 -15.67 -6.98 23.24
C ASN A 127 -15.48 -6.89 24.75
N ASN A 128 -15.01 -5.75 25.27
CA ASN A 128 -14.80 -5.49 26.68
C ASN A 128 -15.22 -4.05 27.05
N PRO A 129 -16.46 -3.85 27.53
CA PRO A 129 -16.99 -2.52 27.84
C PRO A 129 -16.20 -1.73 28.89
N GLU A 130 -15.41 -2.39 29.75
CA GLU A 130 -14.57 -1.70 30.73
C GLU A 130 -13.46 -0.86 30.05
N LEU A 131 -13.04 -1.24 28.84
CA LEU A 131 -12.09 -0.46 28.04
C LEU A 131 -12.67 0.89 27.61
N ALA A 132 -13.99 1.10 27.69
CA ALA A 132 -14.58 2.41 27.45
C ALA A 132 -14.14 3.46 28.49
N LYS A 133 -13.66 3.03 29.66
CA LYS A 133 -13.13 3.91 30.71
C LYS A 133 -11.63 4.20 30.54
N ASP A 134 -10.95 3.47 29.66
CA ASP A 134 -9.54 3.69 29.35
C ASP A 134 -9.39 4.96 28.49
N GLN A 135 -8.58 5.91 28.97
CA GLN A 135 -8.37 7.19 28.30
C GLN A 135 -7.75 7.01 26.90
N GLN A 136 -6.83 6.08 26.70
CA GLN A 136 -6.23 5.84 25.38
C GLN A 136 -7.24 5.28 24.39
N MET A 137 -8.15 4.42 24.86
CA MET A 137 -9.23 3.88 24.02
C MET A 137 -10.23 4.97 23.65
N GLN A 138 -10.58 5.85 24.59
CA GLN A 138 -11.42 7.02 24.30
C GLN A 138 -10.77 7.96 23.29
N GLU A 139 -9.49 8.31 23.49
CA GLU A 139 -8.72 9.14 22.58
C GLU A 139 -8.67 8.51 21.18
N ALA A 140 -8.33 7.22 21.07
CA ALA A 140 -8.26 6.49 19.81
C ALA A 140 -9.60 6.49 19.07
N GLN A 141 -10.72 6.36 19.77
CA GLN A 141 -12.06 6.37 19.16
C GLN A 141 -12.54 7.74 18.70
N THR A 142 -12.09 8.83 19.34
CA THR A 142 -12.73 10.14 19.23
C THR A 142 -11.79 11.23 18.73
N THR A 143 -10.76 11.56 19.51
CA THR A 143 -9.99 12.80 19.36
C THR A 143 -8.65 12.62 18.69
N MET A 144 -8.08 11.41 18.71
CA MET A 144 -6.82 11.10 18.06
C MET A 144 -6.92 11.31 16.55
N GLN A 145 -5.90 11.98 16.00
CA GLN A 145 -5.72 12.20 14.57
C GLN A 145 -4.40 11.61 14.10
N VAL A 146 -4.44 10.95 12.94
CA VAL A 146 -3.22 10.56 12.21
C VAL A 146 -2.89 11.69 11.25
N LYS A 147 -1.82 12.43 11.53
CA LYS A 147 -1.37 13.57 10.72
C LYS A 147 -0.58 13.12 9.50
N ALA A 148 0.32 12.16 9.69
CA ALA A 148 1.15 11.63 8.64
C ALA A 148 1.48 10.15 8.88
N ILE A 149 1.57 9.41 7.78
CA ILE A 149 2.19 8.10 7.68
C ILE A 149 3.42 8.31 6.81
N ASN A 150 4.59 8.16 7.40
CA ASN A 150 5.88 8.39 6.77
C ASN A 150 6.46 7.03 6.32
N ASP A 151 7.78 6.89 6.40
CA ASP A 151 8.49 5.68 5.99
C ASP A 151 7.91 4.43 6.65
N CYS A 152 7.63 3.44 5.81
CA CYS A 152 7.18 2.12 6.21
C CYS A 152 8.24 1.08 5.84
N ASP A 153 8.60 0.24 6.81
CA ASP A 153 9.47 -0.90 6.61
C ASP A 153 8.68 -2.20 6.64
N VAL A 154 9.02 -3.12 5.74
CA VAL A 154 8.40 -4.44 5.70
C VAL A 154 9.04 -5.34 6.74
N ASN A 155 8.24 -5.83 7.68
CA ASN A 155 8.65 -6.92 8.54
C ASN A 155 8.80 -8.21 7.72
N ARG A 156 10.05 -8.64 7.51
CA ARG A 156 10.38 -9.80 6.65
C ARG A 156 9.68 -11.09 7.07
N LYS A 157 9.28 -11.26 8.33
CA LYS A 157 8.64 -12.49 8.81
C LYS A 157 7.14 -12.52 8.57
N THR A 158 6.46 -11.38 8.79
CA THR A 158 4.99 -11.32 8.77
C THR A 158 4.44 -10.65 7.52
N GLY A 159 5.24 -9.86 6.81
CA GLY A 159 4.79 -9.01 5.71
C GLY A 159 4.06 -7.75 6.18
N TYR A 160 4.01 -7.49 7.48
CA TYR A 160 3.41 -6.26 8.01
C TYR A 160 4.31 -5.07 7.70
N LEU A 161 3.69 -3.91 7.49
CA LEU A 161 4.40 -2.65 7.46
C LEU A 161 4.48 -2.06 8.86
N GLU A 162 5.69 -1.69 9.23
CA GLU A 162 5.99 -0.93 10.44
C GLU A 162 6.24 0.52 9.97
N CYS A 163 5.28 1.40 10.23
CA CYS A 163 5.25 2.75 9.68
C CYS A 163 5.49 3.80 10.75
N ALA A 164 6.47 4.67 10.52
CA ALA A 164 6.65 5.88 11.29
C ALA A 164 5.41 6.78 11.10
N THR A 165 4.78 7.16 12.20
CA THR A 165 3.48 7.83 12.22
C THR A 165 3.54 9.05 13.11
N VAL A 166 2.93 10.15 12.63
CA VAL A 166 2.74 11.38 13.40
C VAL A 166 1.29 11.46 13.84
N LEU A 167 1.07 11.52 15.15
CA LEU A 167 -0.24 11.63 15.77
C LEU A 167 -0.44 13.02 16.39
N SER A 168 -1.69 13.45 16.47
CA SER A 168 -2.10 14.59 17.28
C SER A 168 -3.28 14.18 18.16
N VAL A 169 -3.18 14.51 19.45
CA VAL A 169 -4.22 14.28 20.44
C VAL A 169 -4.43 15.61 21.20
N PRO A 170 -5.65 16.16 21.23
CA PRO A 170 -5.92 17.40 21.97
C PRO A 170 -5.44 17.32 23.42
N GLY A 171 -4.74 18.35 23.89
CA GLY A 171 -4.20 18.41 25.25
C GLY A 171 -2.86 17.69 25.44
N ARG A 172 -2.28 17.12 24.39
CA ARG A 172 -0.91 16.58 24.37
C ARG A 172 -0.01 17.44 23.48
N PRO A 173 1.33 17.28 23.56
CA PRO A 173 2.23 17.88 22.58
C PRO A 173 1.80 17.51 21.16
N ASP A 174 1.87 18.47 20.25
CA ASP A 174 1.67 18.20 18.84
C ASP A 174 2.76 17.26 18.29
N ASP A 175 2.45 16.61 17.16
CA ASP A 175 3.35 15.75 16.41
C ASP A 175 3.98 14.60 17.21
N ILE A 176 3.14 13.87 17.95
CA ILE A 176 3.53 12.66 18.68
C ILE A 176 4.04 11.62 17.68
N GLN A 177 5.35 11.37 17.72
CA GLN A 177 5.99 10.35 16.90
C GLN A 177 5.78 8.96 17.50
N THR A 178 5.26 8.04 16.69
CA THR A 178 5.12 6.64 17.09
C THR A 178 5.26 5.72 15.88
N GLU A 179 5.34 4.42 16.11
CA GLU A 179 5.34 3.40 15.06
C GLU A 179 4.04 2.61 15.13
N LEU A 180 3.30 2.59 14.02
CA LEU A 180 2.08 1.80 13.88
C LEU A 180 2.30 0.66 12.88
N LYS A 181 1.64 -0.47 13.12
CA LYS A 181 1.76 -1.65 12.27
C LYS A 181 0.49 -1.87 11.45
N PHE A 182 0.67 -2.16 10.17
CA PHE A 182 -0.42 -2.41 9.24
C PHE A 182 -0.18 -3.68 8.43
N ALA A 183 -1.22 -4.47 8.25
CA ALA A 183 -1.22 -5.61 7.34
C ALA A 183 -1.99 -5.24 6.07
N LEU A 184 -1.43 -5.57 4.90
CA LEU A 184 -2.15 -5.49 3.64
C LEU A 184 -2.83 -6.83 3.39
N GLU A 185 -4.15 -6.81 3.28
CA GLU A 185 -5.00 -7.96 2.99
C GLU A 185 -5.80 -7.73 1.71
N LYS A 186 -6.46 -8.78 1.20
CA LYS A 186 -7.27 -8.69 -0.02
C LYS A 186 -8.38 -7.62 0.06
N ALA A 187 -8.92 -7.39 1.25
CA ALA A 187 -9.99 -6.42 1.51
C ALA A 187 -9.47 -4.99 1.75
N GLY A 188 -8.14 -4.80 1.78
CA GLY A 188 -7.51 -3.52 2.08
C GLY A 188 -6.58 -3.61 3.30
N TRP A 189 -6.32 -2.46 3.90
CA TRP A 189 -5.46 -2.34 5.06
C TRP A 189 -6.15 -2.80 6.34
N ARG A 190 -5.37 -3.37 7.26
CA ARG A 190 -5.80 -3.68 8.63
C ARG A 190 -4.77 -3.16 9.62
N TYR A 191 -5.24 -2.49 10.66
CA TYR A 191 -4.38 -2.10 11.78
C TYR A 191 -3.99 -3.33 12.62
N VAL A 192 -2.72 -3.43 12.99
CA VAL A 192 -2.18 -4.48 13.84
C VAL A 192 -1.77 -3.84 15.16
N PRO A 193 -2.50 -4.08 16.27
CA PRO A 193 -2.10 -3.57 17.57
C PRO A 193 -0.74 -4.15 17.97
N ARG A 194 0.00 -3.38 18.78
CA ARG A 194 1.31 -3.80 19.30
C ARG A 194 1.20 -4.96 20.28
#